data_AF-A0A2W4UFT3-F1
#
_entry.id   AF-A0A2W4UFT3-F1
#
_cell.length_a   1.000
_cell.length_b   1.000
_cell.length_c   1.000
_cell.angle_alpha   90.00
_cell.angle_beta   90.00
_cell.angle_gamma   90.00
#
_symmetry.space_group_name_H-M   'P 1'
#
loop_
_entity.id
_entity.type
_entity.pdbx_description
1 polymer ?
#
loop_
_entity_poly.entity_id
_entity_poly.type
_entity_poly.pdbx_seq_one_letter_code
_entity_poly.pdbx_strand_id
1 'polypeptide(L)'
;MTPPGHAQPLPPLHKGQSGVWVDGDGLPMCGLIFPNDSALGIGSTCALLALAPTFSRHPKAVTAPFGSWQVTLTNTGTEPVVFDAYVERDDVALGQNTGARQSYFEDKWYDTSGNIDSFVDHPDNPTPIRRSGTFNSLSTGQHTVSVGGIRRQPTLTGEFARYSPRKPDPDASRSQRPGVKKVPDTLAPSDDNPALWGVLGAGSLSGSVVRLAGTSSAAPQEARRLINQP
;
A
#
# COMPACT_ATOMS: atom_id res chain seq x y z
N MET A 1 3.12 16.71 13.04
CA MET A 1 4.00 16.15 11.98
C MET A 1 5.32 16.89 12.01
N THR A 2 6.45 16.23 11.76
CA THR A 2 7.76 16.88 11.78
C THR A 2 8.47 16.68 10.44
N PRO A 3 8.70 17.74 9.65
CA PRO A 3 9.47 17.67 8.41
C PRO A 3 10.94 17.30 8.65
N PRO A 4 11.62 16.69 7.67
CA PRO A 4 13.06 16.47 7.69
C PRO A 4 13.82 17.76 8.00
N GLY A 5 14.76 17.70 8.96
CA GLY A 5 15.57 18.85 9.37
C GLY A 5 14.89 19.82 10.34
N HIS A 6 13.62 19.61 10.69
CA HIS A 6 12.91 20.42 11.69
C HIS A 6 12.93 19.74 13.07
N ALA A 7 13.20 20.53 14.12
CA ALA A 7 13.19 20.04 15.51
C ALA A 7 11.80 20.06 16.15
N GLN A 8 10.90 20.91 15.66
CA GLN A 8 9.55 21.09 16.20
C GLN A 8 8.49 20.57 15.22
N PRO A 9 7.44 19.91 15.73
CA PRO A 9 6.34 19.49 14.88
C PRO A 9 5.51 20.69 14.41
N LEU A 10 4.97 20.58 13.22
CA LEU A 10 3.89 21.38 12.70
C LEU A 10 2.66 21.31 13.64
N PRO A 11 1.88 22.40 13.78
CA PRO A 11 0.69 22.45 14.64
C PRO A 11 -0.22 21.23 14.45
N PRO A 12 -0.71 20.60 15.53
CA PRO A 12 -1.58 19.43 15.41
C PRO A 12 -2.95 19.82 14.84
N LEU A 13 -3.56 18.88 14.11
CA LEU A 13 -4.96 18.95 13.70
C LEU A 13 -5.72 17.78 14.29
N HIS A 14 -6.99 18.01 14.57
CA HIS A 14 -7.90 17.10 15.24
C HIS A 14 -8.92 16.52 14.25
N LYS A 15 -9.60 15.46 14.69
CA LYS A 15 -10.77 14.93 13.98
C LYS A 15 -11.79 16.05 13.76
N GLY A 16 -12.31 16.13 12.54
CA GLY A 16 -13.19 17.21 12.07
C GLY A 16 -12.47 18.42 11.47
N GLN A 17 -11.13 18.43 11.42
CA GLN A 17 -10.35 19.56 10.92
C GLN A 17 -9.62 19.23 9.61
N SER A 18 -9.28 20.29 8.88
CA SER A 18 -8.35 20.24 7.75
C SER A 18 -7.43 21.45 7.79
N GLY A 19 -6.23 21.30 7.26
CA GLY A 19 -5.28 22.41 7.18
C GLY A 19 -4.13 22.12 6.24
N VAL A 20 -3.41 23.19 5.92
CA VAL A 20 -2.24 23.17 5.04
C VAL A 20 -1.11 23.86 5.78
N TRP A 21 0.06 23.24 5.76
CA TRP A 21 1.30 23.85 6.24
C TRP A 21 2.11 24.33 5.03
N VAL A 22 2.61 25.55 5.16
CA VAL A 22 3.32 26.25 4.10
C VAL A 22 4.82 26.33 4.38
N ASP A 23 5.61 26.54 3.35
CA ASP A 23 7.04 26.84 3.45
C ASP A 23 7.29 28.32 3.84
N GLY A 24 8.56 28.74 3.84
CA GLY A 24 8.96 30.11 4.17
C GLY A 24 8.44 31.19 3.21
N ASP A 25 8.06 30.79 1.99
CA ASP A 25 7.49 31.68 0.97
C ASP A 25 5.95 31.65 0.96
N GLY A 26 5.33 30.94 1.90
CA GLY A 26 3.88 30.82 2.04
C GLY A 26 3.24 29.82 1.06
N LEU A 27 4.05 28.95 0.43
CA LEU A 27 3.56 27.97 -0.53
C LEU A 27 3.23 26.63 0.14
N PRO A 28 2.18 25.91 -0.29
CA PRO A 28 1.68 24.70 0.37
C PRO A 28 2.66 23.52 0.26
N MET A 29 3.27 23.14 1.38
CA MET A 29 4.24 22.04 1.47
C MET A 29 3.56 20.70 1.79
N CYS A 30 2.59 20.71 2.70
CA CYS A 30 1.79 19.53 3.02
C CYS A 30 0.41 19.93 3.54
N GLY A 31 -0.55 19.02 3.44
CA GLY A 31 -1.92 19.23 3.90
C GLY A 31 -2.49 17.99 4.56
N LEU A 32 -3.38 18.19 5.53
CA LEU A 32 -4.09 17.13 6.22
C LEU A 32 -5.59 17.40 6.15
N ILE A 33 -6.35 16.37 5.76
CA ILE A 33 -7.80 16.36 5.81
C ILE A 33 -8.20 15.26 6.78
N PHE A 34 -8.81 15.61 7.90
CA PHE A 34 -9.22 14.68 8.94
C PHE A 34 -10.72 14.86 9.26
N PRO A 35 -11.62 14.30 8.45
CA PRO A 35 -13.06 14.49 8.61
C PRO A 35 -13.61 13.75 9.84
N ASN A 36 -14.82 14.10 10.27
CA ASN A 36 -15.50 13.37 11.34
C ASN A 36 -15.91 11.96 10.91
N ASP A 37 -16.31 11.83 9.64
CA ASP A 37 -16.83 10.61 9.06
C ASP A 37 -16.11 10.34 7.74
N SER A 38 -15.86 9.08 7.43
CA SER A 38 -15.33 8.65 6.14
C SER A 38 -16.23 7.58 5.51
N ALA A 39 -16.06 7.36 4.20
CA ALA A 39 -16.77 6.32 3.48
C ALA A 39 -16.37 4.88 3.89
N LEU A 40 -15.52 4.71 4.91
CA LEU A 40 -15.05 3.42 5.40
C LEU A 40 -16.03 2.74 6.38
N GLY A 41 -17.15 3.38 6.71
CA GLY A 41 -18.22 2.84 7.55
C GLY A 41 -18.70 3.78 8.65
N ILE A 42 -19.82 3.42 9.29
CA ILE A 42 -20.44 4.20 10.37
C ILE A 42 -19.47 4.37 11.54
N GLY A 43 -19.25 5.60 11.99
CA GLY A 43 -18.36 5.93 13.10
C GLY A 43 -16.86 5.85 12.76
N SER A 44 -16.51 5.54 11.51
CA SER A 44 -15.12 5.50 11.05
C SER A 44 -14.65 6.86 10.53
N THR A 45 -13.35 7.09 10.58
CA THR A 45 -12.72 8.28 10.01
C THR A 45 -11.41 7.87 9.32
N CYS A 46 -10.93 8.70 8.41
CA CYS A 46 -9.66 8.51 7.70
C CYS A 46 -8.98 9.87 7.54
N ALA A 47 -7.78 9.99 8.11
CA ALA A 47 -6.96 11.17 7.93
C ALA A 47 -6.13 11.02 6.64
N LEU A 48 -6.35 11.91 5.66
CA LEU A 48 -5.54 11.98 4.45
C LEU A 48 -4.43 13.01 4.65
N LEU A 49 -3.19 12.52 4.64
CA LEU A 49 -2.00 13.35 4.62
C LEU A 49 -1.45 13.41 3.19
N ALA A 50 -1.40 14.62 2.62
CA ALA A 50 -0.81 14.89 1.32
C ALA A 50 0.48 15.69 1.47
N LEU A 51 1.53 15.30 0.76
CA LEU A 51 2.81 16.00 0.68
C LEU A 51 3.00 16.55 -0.73
N ALA A 52 3.55 17.76 -0.86
CA ALA A 52 4.07 18.25 -2.13
C ALA A 52 5.19 17.32 -2.64
N PRO A 53 5.44 17.26 -3.97
CA PRO A 53 6.51 16.42 -4.49
C PRO A 53 7.88 16.86 -3.94
N THR A 54 8.84 15.94 -3.82
CA THR A 54 10.21 16.28 -3.37
C THR A 54 11.09 16.86 -4.48
N PHE A 55 10.60 16.84 -5.72
CA PHE A 55 11.27 17.37 -6.89
C PHE A 55 10.25 17.76 -7.95
N SER A 56 10.53 18.82 -8.71
CA SER A 56 9.75 19.20 -9.88
C SER A 56 10.64 19.78 -10.97
N ARG A 57 10.25 19.55 -12.23
CA ARG A 57 10.87 20.20 -13.40
C ARG A 57 10.35 21.62 -13.63
N HIS A 58 9.26 21.99 -12.95
CA HIS A 58 8.69 23.33 -13.05
C HIS A 58 9.38 24.25 -12.04
N PRO A 59 10.05 25.35 -12.47
CA PRO A 59 10.82 26.22 -11.57
C PRO A 59 10.02 26.88 -10.45
N LYS A 60 8.69 26.94 -10.59
CA LYS A 60 7.77 27.57 -9.62
C LYS A 60 6.93 26.54 -8.85
N ALA A 61 7.19 25.25 -9.03
CA ALA A 61 6.45 24.25 -8.29
C ALA A 61 6.95 24.18 -6.86
N VAL A 62 6.01 24.10 -5.93
CA VAL A 62 6.29 23.87 -4.52
C VAL A 62 6.86 22.47 -4.36
N THR A 63 7.89 22.34 -3.53
CA THR A 63 8.48 21.04 -3.20
C THR A 63 8.56 20.84 -1.70
N ALA A 64 8.25 19.63 -1.24
CA ALA A 64 8.49 19.23 0.13
C ALA A 64 9.94 18.78 0.35
N PRO A 65 10.53 18.96 1.54
CA PRO A 65 11.83 18.40 1.86
C PRO A 65 11.84 16.87 1.73
N PHE A 66 12.89 16.34 1.12
CA PHE A 66 13.13 14.91 1.04
C PHE A 66 13.67 14.35 2.37
N GLY A 67 13.41 13.08 2.63
CA GLY A 67 13.89 12.36 3.81
C GLY A 67 12.77 11.85 4.69
N SER A 68 13.11 11.46 5.92
CA SER A 68 12.19 10.83 6.86
C SER A 68 11.30 11.88 7.53
N TRP A 69 10.00 11.77 7.27
CA TRP A 69 8.97 12.57 7.94
C TRP A 69 8.45 11.83 9.16
N GLN A 70 8.29 12.52 10.28
CA GLN A 70 7.66 11.94 11.47
C GLN A 70 6.18 12.33 11.54
N VAL A 71 5.32 11.33 11.65
CA VAL A 71 3.88 11.51 11.88
C VAL A 71 3.53 10.96 13.25
N THR A 72 3.04 11.82 14.15
CA THR A 72 2.62 11.45 15.49
C THR A 72 1.10 11.47 15.56
N LEU A 73 0.49 10.34 15.93
CA LEU A 73 -0.92 10.24 16.24
C LEU A 73 -1.07 10.12 17.76
N THR A 74 -1.97 10.92 18.33
CA THR A 74 -2.27 10.90 19.76
C THR A 74 -3.74 10.57 19.94
N ASN A 75 -4.02 9.47 20.66
CA ASN A 75 -5.36 9.19 21.13
C ASN A 75 -5.65 10.05 22.37
N THR A 76 -6.60 10.98 22.27
CA THR A 76 -7.03 11.86 23.36
C THR A 76 -8.32 11.37 24.05
N GLY A 77 -8.90 10.26 23.57
CA GLY A 77 -10.04 9.61 24.19
C GLY A 77 -9.64 8.64 25.29
N THR A 78 -10.65 8.04 25.93
CA THR A 78 -10.47 7.03 26.99
C THR A 78 -10.37 5.60 26.45
N GLU A 79 -10.90 5.35 25.25
CA GLU A 79 -10.92 4.03 24.64
C GLU A 79 -9.71 3.81 23.72
N PRO A 80 -9.09 2.61 23.73
CA PRO A 80 -8.07 2.24 22.76
C PRO A 80 -8.59 2.36 21.32
N VAL A 81 -7.75 2.89 20.42
CA VAL A 81 -8.06 3.03 18.99
C VAL A 81 -7.11 2.17 18.18
N VAL A 82 -7.66 1.30 17.33
CA VAL A 82 -6.92 0.62 16.27
C VAL A 82 -6.93 1.51 15.04
N PHE A 83 -5.76 1.75 14.45
CA PHE A 83 -5.64 2.47 13.19
C PHE A 83 -4.74 1.70 12.23
N ASP A 84 -4.98 1.92 10.95
CA ASP A 84 -4.15 1.44 9.86
C ASP A 84 -3.55 2.66 9.17
N ALA A 85 -2.24 2.62 8.91
CA ALA A 85 -1.56 3.62 8.12
C ALA A 85 -1.14 3.00 6.79
N TYR A 86 -1.50 3.67 5.70
CA TYR A 86 -1.16 3.25 4.34
C TYR A 86 -0.45 4.39 3.64
N VAL A 87 0.55 4.04 2.83
CA VAL A 87 1.08 4.95 1.82
C VAL A 87 0.37 4.63 0.52
N GLU A 88 -0.37 5.60 0.00
CA GLU A 88 -1.02 5.48 -1.31
C GLU A 88 0.03 5.27 -2.40
N ARG A 89 -0.25 4.38 -3.35
CA ARG A 89 0.56 4.22 -4.56
C ARG A 89 -0.01 5.11 -5.63
N ASP A 90 0.84 5.92 -6.24
CA ASP A 90 0.50 6.62 -7.47
C ASP A 90 0.74 5.69 -8.66
N ASP A 91 -0.24 5.59 -9.56
CA ASP A 91 -0.14 4.72 -10.72
C ASP A 91 0.66 5.43 -11.81
N VAL A 92 1.87 4.91 -12.07
CA VAL A 92 2.69 5.37 -13.20
C VAL A 92 2.21 4.65 -14.45
N ALA A 93 1.89 5.41 -15.50
CA ALA A 93 1.49 4.84 -16.79
C ALA A 93 2.51 3.80 -17.28
N LEU A 94 2.01 2.67 -17.80
CA LEU A 94 2.87 1.56 -18.25
C LEU A 94 3.96 2.06 -19.21
N GLY A 95 5.21 1.69 -18.92
CA GLY A 95 6.38 2.06 -19.72
C GLY A 95 6.99 3.43 -19.38
N GLN A 96 6.42 4.20 -18.44
CA GLN A 96 7.02 5.45 -17.97
C GLN A 96 8.01 5.16 -16.84
N ASN A 97 9.23 5.70 -16.97
CA ASN A 97 10.20 5.74 -15.87
C ASN A 97 10.37 7.20 -15.44
N THR A 98 9.77 7.55 -14.30
CA THR A 98 9.82 8.90 -13.74
C THR A 98 11.07 9.15 -12.91
N GLY A 99 11.81 8.09 -12.53
CA GLY A 99 12.86 8.15 -11.51
C GLY A 99 12.35 8.41 -10.09
N ALA A 100 11.05 8.61 -9.90
CA ALA A 100 10.44 8.80 -8.58
C ALA A 100 10.47 7.48 -7.79
N ARG A 101 10.55 7.60 -6.47
CA ARG A 101 10.51 6.46 -5.55
C ARG A 101 9.22 6.52 -4.75
N GLN A 102 8.58 5.36 -4.60
CA GLN A 102 7.41 5.20 -3.74
C GLN A 102 7.80 5.51 -2.29
N SER A 103 7.02 6.36 -1.60
CA SER A 103 7.18 6.58 -0.17
C SER A 103 6.89 5.29 0.62
N TYR A 104 7.55 5.13 1.76
CA TYR A 104 7.42 3.94 2.60
C TYR A 104 7.57 4.30 4.07
N PHE A 105 7.09 3.43 4.96
CA PHE A 105 7.31 3.57 6.40
C PHE A 105 8.69 3.05 6.78
N GLU A 106 9.33 3.71 7.74
CA GLU A 106 10.63 3.34 8.28
C GLU A 106 10.49 2.85 9.71
N ASP A 107 11.10 1.70 10.00
CA ASP A 107 11.27 1.21 11.36
C ASP A 107 12.54 0.36 11.42
N LYS A 108 13.30 0.50 12.51
CA LYS A 108 14.62 -0.16 12.64
C LYS A 108 14.52 -1.69 12.71
N TRP A 109 13.35 -2.24 13.04
CA TRP A 109 13.12 -3.67 13.13
C TRP A 109 12.47 -4.24 11.87
N TYR A 110 12.08 -3.38 10.93
CA TYR A 110 11.50 -3.83 9.67
C TYR A 110 12.60 -4.23 8.68
N ASP A 111 12.55 -5.46 8.19
CA ASP A 111 13.56 -5.93 7.24
C ASP A 111 13.33 -5.36 5.83
N THR A 112 14.28 -4.54 5.38
CA THR A 112 14.32 -3.94 4.04
C THR A 112 15.33 -4.63 3.10
N SER A 113 16.01 -5.69 3.55
CA SER A 113 17.13 -6.34 2.85
C SER A 113 16.80 -6.88 1.47
N GLY A 114 15.52 -7.11 1.17
CA GLY A 114 15.14 -7.73 -0.08
C GLY A 114 15.12 -9.26 -0.02
N ASN A 115 15.46 -9.87 1.12
CA ASN A 115 15.52 -11.32 1.27
C ASN A 115 14.13 -11.96 1.11
N ILE A 116 13.99 -12.88 0.16
CA ILE A 116 12.71 -13.51 -0.18
C ILE A 116 12.02 -14.17 1.02
N ASP A 117 12.81 -14.58 2.02
CA ASP A 117 12.37 -15.28 3.23
C ASP A 117 12.00 -14.35 4.39
N SER A 118 12.35 -13.06 4.31
CA SER A 118 12.03 -12.08 5.36
C SER A 118 10.71 -11.33 5.16
N PHE A 119 9.92 -11.75 4.17
CA PHE A 119 8.65 -11.13 3.80
C PHE A 119 7.42 -11.80 4.40
N VAL A 120 7.51 -12.20 5.67
CA VAL A 120 6.40 -12.70 6.48
C VAL A 120 6.39 -11.93 7.79
N ASP A 121 5.21 -11.53 8.26
CA ASP A 121 5.09 -10.86 9.55
C ASP A 121 5.53 -11.84 10.64
N HIS A 122 6.60 -11.49 11.35
CA HIS A 122 7.09 -12.30 12.44
C HIS A 122 6.36 -11.89 13.72
N PRO A 123 5.74 -12.83 14.46
CA PRO A 123 4.99 -12.50 15.67
C PRO A 123 5.88 -11.83 16.73
N ASP A 124 7.14 -12.24 16.82
CA ASP A 124 8.12 -11.65 17.74
C ASP A 124 8.81 -10.39 17.19
N ASN A 125 8.48 -9.92 15.98
CA ASN A 125 9.03 -8.67 15.47
C ASN A 125 8.17 -7.49 15.98
N PRO A 126 8.78 -6.59 16.78
CA PRO A 126 8.08 -5.46 17.39
C PRO A 126 7.69 -4.37 16.39
N THR A 127 8.10 -4.46 15.13
CA THR A 127 7.80 -3.45 14.11
C THR A 127 6.28 -3.30 13.90
N PRO A 128 5.76 -2.07 13.82
CA PRO A 128 4.36 -1.83 13.45
C PRO A 128 4.11 -1.99 11.94
N ILE A 129 5.17 -2.08 11.12
CA ILE A 129 5.06 -2.24 9.68
C ILE A 129 4.71 -3.69 9.37
N ARG A 130 3.50 -3.93 8.86
CA ARG A 130 2.98 -5.27 8.58
C ARG A 130 2.77 -5.52 7.09
N ARG A 131 2.85 -6.79 6.68
CA ARG A 131 2.46 -7.30 5.36
C ARG A 131 1.01 -7.77 5.34
N SER A 132 0.42 -8.07 6.51
CA SER A 132 -1.02 -8.17 6.70
C SER A 132 -1.72 -6.86 6.30
N GLY A 133 -2.95 -6.98 5.81
CA GLY A 133 -3.77 -5.82 5.44
C GLY A 133 -3.28 -4.98 4.24
N THR A 134 -2.36 -5.50 3.41
CA THR A 134 -1.85 -4.83 2.19
C THR A 134 -2.74 -5.02 0.95
N PHE A 135 -4.03 -5.29 1.18
CA PHE A 135 -5.05 -5.47 0.15
C PHE A 135 -5.43 -4.13 -0.49
N ASN A 136 -5.61 -4.09 -1.82
CA ASN A 136 -6.19 -2.91 -2.44
C ASN A 136 -7.67 -2.75 -2.03
N SER A 137 -8.16 -1.51 -2.02
CA SER A 137 -9.51 -1.16 -1.54
C SER A 137 -10.64 -1.86 -2.30
N LEU A 138 -10.47 -2.13 -3.60
CA LEU A 138 -11.48 -2.84 -4.40
C LEU A 138 -11.59 -4.33 -4.00
N SER A 139 -10.48 -4.94 -3.64
CA SER A 139 -10.40 -6.37 -3.31
C SER A 139 -10.89 -6.70 -1.90
N THR A 140 -11.09 -5.69 -1.05
CA THR A 140 -11.64 -5.89 0.30
C THR A 140 -13.17 -5.95 0.34
N GLY A 141 -13.84 -5.62 -0.78
CA GLY A 141 -15.30 -5.67 -0.90
C GLY A 141 -15.88 -7.08 -0.80
N GLN A 142 -17.12 -7.20 -0.31
CA GLN A 142 -17.77 -8.50 -0.10
C GLN A 142 -18.28 -9.14 -1.40
N HIS A 143 -18.49 -8.36 -2.45
CA HIS A 143 -19.12 -8.80 -3.70
C HIS A 143 -18.13 -8.92 -4.87
N THR A 144 -16.84 -9.08 -4.58
CA THR A 144 -15.78 -9.30 -5.57
C THR A 144 -15.17 -10.69 -5.37
N VAL A 145 -14.57 -11.25 -6.42
CA VAL A 145 -13.64 -12.39 -6.29
C VAL A 145 -12.22 -11.82 -6.29
N SER A 146 -11.58 -11.82 -5.13
CA SER A 146 -10.22 -11.34 -4.94
C SER A 146 -9.21 -12.45 -5.19
N VAL A 147 -8.14 -12.13 -5.92
CA VAL A 147 -7.15 -13.11 -6.39
C VAL A 147 -5.75 -12.72 -5.94
N GLY A 148 -5.12 -13.59 -5.15
CA GLY A 148 -3.73 -13.47 -4.76
C GLY A 148 -2.81 -14.01 -5.87
N GLY A 149 -1.60 -13.47 -5.93
CA GLY A 149 -0.55 -13.87 -6.86
C GLY A 149 0.39 -14.92 -6.28
N ILE A 150 0.56 -16.02 -7.01
CA ILE A 150 1.57 -17.04 -6.71
C ILE A 150 2.57 -17.17 -7.85
N ARG A 151 3.70 -17.82 -7.57
CA ARG A 151 4.70 -18.24 -8.55
C ARG A 151 4.29 -19.58 -9.15
N ARG A 152 4.47 -19.76 -10.45
CA ARG A 152 4.30 -21.08 -11.09
C ARG A 152 5.28 -22.11 -10.53
N GLN A 153 6.50 -21.69 -10.24
CA GLN A 153 7.56 -22.51 -9.65
C GLN A 153 7.79 -22.05 -8.20
N PRO A 154 7.19 -22.74 -7.21
CA PRO A 154 7.39 -22.40 -5.80
C PRO A 154 8.83 -22.70 -5.35
N THR A 155 9.23 -22.07 -4.24
CA THR A 155 10.48 -22.40 -3.53
C THR A 155 10.18 -23.19 -2.27
N LEU A 156 11.22 -23.71 -1.61
CA LEU A 156 11.11 -24.29 -0.26
C LEU A 156 10.47 -23.33 0.76
N THR A 157 10.56 -22.03 0.50
CA THR A 157 10.08 -20.96 1.37
C THR A 157 8.69 -20.44 0.99
N GLY A 158 8.05 -21.08 0.01
CA GLY A 158 6.64 -20.89 -0.32
C GLY A 158 6.38 -20.55 -1.79
N GLU A 159 5.10 -20.34 -2.10
CA GLU A 159 4.62 -20.14 -3.48
C GLU A 159 4.23 -18.70 -3.79
N PHE A 160 3.89 -17.87 -2.79
CA PHE A 160 3.39 -16.52 -3.05
C PHE A 160 4.40 -15.64 -3.79
N ALA A 161 3.88 -14.80 -4.69
CA ALA A 161 4.62 -13.69 -5.25
C ALA A 161 4.93 -12.66 -4.15
N ARG A 162 6.10 -12.02 -4.22
CA ARG A 162 6.62 -11.15 -3.13
C ARG A 162 5.70 -9.96 -2.79
N TYR A 163 4.99 -9.45 -3.79
CA TYR A 163 4.06 -8.32 -3.67
C TYR A 163 2.62 -8.76 -3.35
N SER A 164 2.32 -10.06 -3.39
CA SER A 164 0.95 -10.53 -3.19
C SER A 164 0.59 -10.49 -1.72
N PRO A 165 -0.64 -10.07 -1.37
CA PRO A 165 -1.18 -10.38 -0.06
C PRO A 165 -1.24 -11.91 0.13
N ARG A 166 -1.03 -12.35 1.37
CA ARG A 166 -0.89 -13.77 1.71
C ARG A 166 -2.23 -14.41 2.07
N LYS A 167 -2.28 -15.74 1.98
CA LYS A 167 -3.36 -16.59 2.46
C LYS A 167 -2.73 -17.81 3.16
N PRO A 168 -2.96 -18.05 4.46
CA PRO A 168 -3.74 -17.23 5.41
C PRO A 168 -3.10 -15.85 5.67
N ASP A 169 -3.81 -14.99 6.40
CA ASP A 169 -3.28 -13.69 6.83
C ASP A 169 -2.03 -13.94 7.71
N PRO A 170 -0.89 -13.25 7.47
CA PRO A 170 0.31 -13.42 8.28
C PRO A 170 0.12 -13.03 9.74
N ASP A 171 -0.82 -12.13 10.03
CA ASP A 171 -1.18 -11.71 11.37
C ASP A 171 -2.64 -12.06 11.65
N ALA A 172 -2.86 -13.26 12.19
CA ALA A 172 -4.18 -13.71 12.57
C ALA A 172 -4.80 -12.88 13.72
N SER A 173 -3.98 -12.17 14.51
CA SER A 173 -4.42 -11.36 15.65
C SER A 173 -4.92 -9.97 15.24
N ARG A 174 -4.62 -9.55 14.01
CA ARG A 174 -5.06 -8.27 13.45
C ARG A 174 -6.58 -8.15 13.52
N SER A 175 -7.04 -7.04 14.11
CA SER A 175 -8.46 -6.70 14.18
C SER A 175 -9.05 -6.60 12.77
N GLN A 176 -10.14 -7.34 12.52
CA GLN A 176 -10.83 -7.32 11.25
C GLN A 176 -12.01 -6.36 11.31
N ARG A 177 -12.04 -5.39 10.38
CA ARG A 177 -13.20 -4.52 10.21
C ARG A 177 -14.40 -5.35 9.72
N PRO A 178 -15.60 -5.19 10.31
CA PRO A 178 -16.79 -5.90 9.85
C PRO A 178 -17.03 -5.68 8.35
N GLY A 179 -17.34 -6.75 7.61
CA GLY A 179 -17.63 -6.65 6.18
C GLY A 179 -16.42 -6.32 5.29
N VAL A 180 -15.19 -6.49 5.78
CA VAL A 180 -13.96 -6.27 5.00
C VAL A 180 -13.20 -7.59 4.86
N LYS A 181 -12.91 -8.01 3.62
CA LYS A 181 -12.06 -9.17 3.35
C LYS A 181 -10.61 -8.86 3.75
N LYS A 182 -9.95 -9.79 4.43
CA LYS A 182 -8.54 -9.66 4.87
C LYS A 182 -7.55 -10.53 4.08
N VAL A 183 -8.04 -11.50 3.32
CA VAL A 183 -7.23 -12.42 2.51
C VAL A 183 -7.88 -12.64 1.15
N PRO A 184 -7.13 -13.11 0.13
CA PRO A 184 -7.69 -13.47 -1.15
C PRO A 184 -8.68 -14.64 -1.08
N ASP A 185 -9.73 -14.56 -1.90
CA ASP A 185 -10.69 -15.65 -2.07
C ASP A 185 -10.01 -16.85 -2.75
N THR A 186 -9.15 -16.58 -3.72
CA THR A 186 -8.42 -17.58 -4.50
C THR A 186 -7.04 -17.09 -4.89
N LEU A 187 -6.24 -17.96 -5.51
CA LEU A 187 -4.87 -17.72 -5.92
C LEU A 187 -4.70 -18.10 -7.38
N ALA A 188 -3.91 -17.34 -8.14
CA ALA A 188 -3.50 -17.72 -9.48
C ALA A 188 -2.08 -17.23 -9.79
N PRO A 189 -1.40 -17.82 -10.79
CA PRO A 189 -0.04 -17.43 -11.13
C PRO A 189 0.08 -15.97 -11.54
N SER A 190 0.97 -15.22 -10.90
CA SER A 190 1.35 -13.86 -11.30
C SER A 190 2.83 -13.73 -11.66
N ASP A 191 3.67 -14.65 -11.19
CA ASP A 191 5.08 -14.74 -11.51
C ASP A 191 5.44 -16.16 -11.98
N ASP A 192 6.52 -16.32 -12.74
CA ASP A 192 7.01 -17.65 -13.11
C ASP A 192 7.83 -18.26 -11.96
N ASN A 193 8.85 -17.55 -11.47
CA ASN A 193 9.74 -18.01 -10.40
C ASN A 193 10.36 -16.82 -9.61
N PRO A 194 11.17 -17.05 -8.56
CA PRO A 194 11.78 -15.97 -7.75
C PRO A 194 12.59 -14.93 -8.51
N ALA A 195 13.24 -15.32 -9.60
CA ALA A 195 14.11 -14.47 -10.39
C ALA A 195 13.39 -13.92 -11.64
N LEU A 196 12.44 -14.68 -12.20
CA LEU A 196 11.65 -14.31 -13.37
C LEU A 196 10.24 -13.88 -12.95
N TRP A 197 10.10 -12.58 -12.71
CA TRP A 197 8.83 -11.98 -12.30
C TRP A 197 7.88 -11.82 -13.49
N GLY A 198 6.58 -11.87 -13.20
CA GLY A 198 5.52 -11.76 -14.18
C GLY A 198 5.19 -13.05 -14.89
N VAL A 199 4.10 -13.01 -15.67
CA VAL A 199 3.68 -14.03 -16.64
C VAL A 199 3.50 -13.39 -18.02
N LEU A 200 3.53 -14.20 -19.08
CA LEU A 200 3.33 -13.71 -20.45
C LEU A 200 1.86 -13.37 -20.70
N GLY A 201 1.61 -12.15 -21.15
CA GLY A 201 0.32 -11.67 -21.65
C GLY A 201 0.37 -11.39 -23.15
N ALA A 202 -0.67 -11.77 -23.87
CA ALA A 202 -0.82 -11.47 -25.29
C ALA A 202 -1.36 -10.05 -25.47
N GLY A 203 -0.77 -9.31 -26.41
CA GLY A 203 -1.27 -8.01 -26.86
C GLY A 203 -2.53 -8.18 -27.70
N SER A 204 -3.53 -7.34 -27.47
CA SER A 204 -4.85 -7.49 -28.11
C SER A 204 -4.87 -7.10 -29.58
N LEU A 205 -3.91 -6.27 -30.06
CA LEU A 205 -3.98 -5.64 -31.38
C LEU A 205 -2.78 -5.91 -32.30
N SER A 206 -1.63 -6.31 -31.75
CA SER A 206 -0.36 -6.38 -32.49
C SER A 206 0.25 -7.77 -32.58
N GLY A 207 -0.39 -8.79 -31.97
CA GLY A 207 0.21 -10.12 -31.81
C GLY A 207 1.45 -10.14 -30.91
N SER A 208 1.78 -9.02 -30.25
CA SER A 208 2.93 -8.93 -29.35
C SER A 208 2.72 -9.76 -28.09
N VAL A 209 3.82 -10.17 -27.45
CA VAL A 209 3.78 -10.76 -26.12
C VAL A 209 4.61 -9.88 -25.18
N VAL A 210 4.04 -9.58 -24.02
CA VAL A 210 4.70 -8.80 -22.97
C VAL A 210 4.67 -9.57 -21.66
N ARG A 211 5.68 -9.35 -20.81
CA ARG A 211 5.72 -9.96 -19.48
C ARG A 211 5.13 -8.97 -18.46
N LEU A 212 4.09 -9.40 -17.76
CA LEU A 212 3.32 -8.59 -16.82
C LEU A 212 3.50 -9.11 -15.41
N ALA A 213 4.11 -8.29 -14.53
CA ALA A 213 4.27 -8.59 -13.11
C ALA A 213 3.24 -7.84 -12.27
N GLY A 214 2.59 -8.55 -11.35
CA GLY A 214 1.54 -8.02 -10.49
C GLY A 214 0.36 -8.98 -10.36
N THR A 215 -0.40 -8.87 -9.27
CA THR A 215 -1.64 -9.64 -9.06
C THR A 215 -2.70 -9.34 -10.13
N SER A 216 -2.58 -8.21 -10.84
CA SER A 216 -3.35 -7.90 -12.05
C SER A 216 -3.21 -8.95 -13.17
N SER A 217 -2.13 -9.74 -13.18
CA SER A 217 -1.98 -10.87 -14.10
C SER A 217 -2.70 -12.13 -13.61
N ALA A 218 -2.93 -12.27 -12.29
CA ALA A 218 -3.62 -13.42 -11.68
C ALA A 218 -5.16 -13.30 -11.83
N ALA A 219 -5.71 -12.11 -11.57
CA ALA A 219 -7.14 -11.84 -11.64
C ALA A 219 -7.85 -12.27 -12.96
N PRO A 220 -7.35 -11.94 -14.17
CA PRO A 220 -8.02 -12.31 -15.41
C PRO A 220 -7.99 -13.82 -15.69
N GLN A 221 -7.01 -14.56 -15.15
CA GLN A 221 -6.99 -16.02 -15.25
C GLN A 221 -8.17 -16.63 -14.47
N GLU A 222 -8.43 -16.10 -13.28
CA GLU A 222 -9.59 -16.52 -12.49
C GLU A 222 -10.91 -16.10 -13.13
N ALA A 223 -10.99 -14.88 -13.68
CA ALA A 223 -12.17 -14.44 -14.41
C ALA A 223 -12.49 -15.38 -15.58
N ARG A 224 -11.47 -15.79 -16.35
CA ARG A 224 -11.62 -16.77 -17.43
C ARG A 224 -12.05 -18.14 -16.91
N ARG A 225 -11.48 -18.59 -15.78
CA ARG A 225 -11.86 -19.84 -15.12
C ARG A 225 -13.34 -19.83 -14.72
N LEU A 226 -13.83 -18.74 -14.11
CA LEU A 226 -15.22 -18.58 -13.71
C LEU A 226 -16.18 -18.60 -14.91
N ILE A 227 -15.84 -17.92 -16.00
CA ILE A 227 -16.65 -17.92 -17.23
C ILE A 227 -16.72 -19.31 -17.88
N ASN A 228 -15.64 -20.09 -17.77
CA ASN A 228 -15.56 -21.43 -18.38
C ASN A 228 -16.09 -22.54 -17.45
N GLN A 229 -16.58 -22.22 -16.26
CA GLN A 229 -17.27 -23.21 -15.42
C GLN A 229 -18.62 -23.57 -16.07
N PRO A 230 -18.97 -24.86 -16.12
CA PRO A 230 -20.27 -25.31 -16.62
C PRO A 230 -21.43 -24.88 -15.73
#